data_AF-A0A0F5VE23-F1
#
_entry.id   AF-A0A0F5VE23-F1
#
_cell.length_a   1.000
_cell.length_b   1.000
_cell.length_c   1.000
_cell.angle_alpha   90.00
_cell.angle_beta   90.00
_cell.angle_gamma   90.00
#
_symmetry.space_group_name_H-M   'P 1'
#
loop_
_entity.id
_entity.type
_entity.pdbx_description
1 polymer ?
#
loop_
_entity_poly.entity_id
_entity_poly.type
_entity_poly.pdbx_seq_one_letter_code
_entity_poly.pdbx_strand_id
1 'polypeptide(L)' 'MKHKPASKKTNLWRSVGAALLGVQSDHSRQQDFSQPSALPFIVAGLVAIFLFVGLLVIISRFVAG' A
#
# COMPACT_ATOMS: atom_id res chain seq x y z
N MET A 1 1.75 -18.02 35.03
CA MET A 1 0.84 -17.28 34.13
C MET A 1 1.49 -17.22 32.75
N LYS A 2 0.93 -17.89 31.74
CA LYS A 2 1.51 -17.95 30.38
C LYS A 2 0.95 -16.79 29.56
N HIS A 3 1.74 -15.74 29.33
CA HIS A 3 1.38 -14.71 28.36
C HIS A 3 1.44 -15.31 26.95
N LYS A 4 0.29 -15.66 26.37
CA LYS A 4 0.17 -15.94 24.93
C LYS A 4 0.50 -14.64 24.19
N PRO A 5 1.51 -14.59 23.29
CA PRO A 5 1.68 -13.44 22.43
C PRO A 5 0.46 -13.38 21.50
N ALA A 6 -0.28 -12.27 21.55
CA ALA A 6 -1.36 -12.02 20.62
C ALA A 6 -0.78 -12.03 19.20
N SER A 7 -1.32 -12.90 18.34
CA SER A 7 -1.01 -12.93 16.91
C SER A 7 -1.37 -11.57 16.32
N LYS A 8 -0.36 -10.68 16.19
CA LYS A 8 -0.50 -9.37 15.56
C LYS A 8 -0.53 -9.58 14.05
N LYS A 9 -1.66 -10.11 13.55
CA LYS A 9 -2.01 -9.96 12.14
C LYS A 9 -2.22 -8.47 11.93
N THR A 10 -1.20 -7.79 11.42
CA THR A 10 -1.37 -6.42 10.94
C THR A 10 -2.40 -6.49 9.82
N ASN A 11 -3.60 -5.99 10.10
CA ASN A 11 -4.64 -5.93 9.08
C ASN A 11 -4.07 -5.15 7.89
N LEU A 12 -4.05 -5.77 6.71
CA LEU A 12 -3.51 -5.21 5.47
C LEU A 12 -4.00 -3.77 5.24
N TRP A 13 -5.28 -3.53 5.51
CA TRP A 13 -5.93 -2.21 5.46
C TRP A 13 -5.29 -1.14 6.35
N ARG A 14 -4.79 -1.54 7.53
CA ARG A 14 -4.10 -0.64 8.47
C ARG A 14 -2.69 -0.32 7.98
N SER A 15 -2.03 -1.27 7.32
CA SER A 15 -0.73 -1.05 6.68
C SER A 15 -0.86 -0.11 5.48
N VAL A 16 -1.84 -0.35 4.61
CA VAL A 16 -2.16 0.51 3.45
C VAL A 16 -2.55 1.92 3.89
N GLY A 17 -3.43 2.06 4.89
CA GLY A 17 -3.81 3.36 5.43
C GLY A 17 -2.64 4.12 6.07
N ALA A 18 -1.76 3.41 6.78
CA ALA A 18 -0.55 4.01 7.36
C ALA A 18 0.44 4.47 6.27
N ALA A 19 0.59 3.70 5.19
CA ALA A 19 1.43 4.07 4.06
C ALA A 19 0.88 5.29 3.30
N LEU A 20 -0.44 5.37 3.08
CA LEU A 20 -1.08 6.51 2.42
C LEU A 20 -0.99 7.80 3.25
N LEU A 21 -1.02 7.69 4.58
CA LEU A 21 -0.87 8.82 5.50
C LEU A 21 0.59 9.15 5.85
N GLY A 22 1.56 8.37 5.36
CA GLY A 22 2.98 8.54 5.69
C GLY A 22 3.38 8.11 7.11
N VAL A 23 2.48 7.46 7.86
CA VAL A 23 2.70 6.94 9.22
C VAL A 23 3.08 5.46 9.23
N GLN A 24 3.68 4.97 8.13
CA GLN A 24 4.16 3.60 8.00
C GLN A 24 5.27 3.36 9.05
N SER A 25 5.09 2.35 9.89
CA SER A 25 6.08 2.02 10.92
C SER A 25 7.36 1.45 10.32
N ASP A 26 8.52 1.74 10.93
CA ASP A 26 9.82 1.24 10.47
C ASP A 26 9.91 -0.27 10.38
N HIS A 27 9.12 -1.01 11.17
CA HIS A 27 9.02 -2.47 11.08
C HIS A 27 8.39 -2.92 9.75
N SER A 28 7.33 -2.24 9.29
CA SER A 28 6.68 -2.56 8.01
C SER A 28 7.62 -2.24 6.86
N ARG A 29 8.28 -1.08 6.94
CA ARG A 29 9.31 -0.65 6.00
C ARG A 29 10.49 -1.62 5.94
N GLN A 30 11.06 -2.03 7.07
CA GLN A 30 12.14 -3.01 7.10
C GLN A 30 11.70 -4.34 6.50
N GLN A 31 10.49 -4.79 6.77
CA GLN A 31 9.97 -6.03 6.20
C GLN A 31 9.78 -5.93 4.67
N ASP A 32 9.33 -4.78 4.17
CA ASP A 32 9.19 -4.50 2.74
C ASP A 32 10.56 -4.40 2.03
N PHE A 33 11.55 -3.75 2.66
CA PHE A 33 12.91 -3.58 2.12
C PHE A 33 13.86 -4.76 2.41
N SER A 34 13.45 -5.72 3.23
CA SER A 34 14.18 -6.99 3.43
C SER A 34 13.79 -8.05 2.40
N GLN A 35 12.81 -7.77 1.53
CA GLN A 35 12.43 -8.70 0.48
C GLN A 35 13.50 -8.75 -0.60
N PRO A 36 13.79 -9.94 -1.16
CA PRO A 36 14.89 -10.15 -2.09
C PRO A 36 14.70 -9.48 -3.46
N SER A 37 13.53 -8.92 -3.74
CA SER A 37 13.21 -8.31 -5.03
C SER A 37 12.30 -7.10 -4.90
N ALA A 38 12.68 -6.03 -5.61
CA ALA A 38 11.87 -4.81 -5.74
C ALA A 38 10.73 -4.94 -6.76
N LEU A 39 10.72 -6.01 -7.58
CA LEU A 39 9.74 -6.19 -8.66
C LEU A 39 8.28 -6.10 -8.19
N PRO A 40 7.86 -6.73 -7.08
CA PRO A 40 6.47 -6.64 -6.62
C PRO A 40 6.02 -5.20 -6.34
N PHE A 41 6.91 -4.37 -5.79
CA PHE A 41 6.63 -2.96 -5.50
C PHE A 41 6.53 -2.12 -6.77
N ILE A 42 7.41 -2.37 -7.75
CA ILE A 42 7.38 -1.69 -9.05
C ILE A 42 6.06 -2.00 -9.78
N VAL A 43 5.67 -3.28 -9.82
CA VAL A 43 4.42 -3.71 -10.46
C VAL A 43 3.22 -3.08 -9.74
N ALA A 44 3.18 -3.10 -8.41
CA ALA A 44 2.11 -2.48 -7.64
C ALA A 44 2.02 -0.96 -7.90
N GLY A 45 3.17 -0.27 -7.95
CA GLY A 45 3.24 1.16 -8.27
C GLY A 45 2.72 1.47 -9.67
N LEU A 46 3.11 0.69 -10.68
CA LEU A 46 2.61 0.85 -12.05
C LEU A 46 1.10 0.67 -12.12
N VAL A 47 0.56 -0.38 -11.51
CA VAL A 47 -0.90 -0.62 -11.46
C VAL A 47 -1.62 0.57 -10.81
N ALA A 48 -1.11 1.08 -9.69
CA ALA A 48 -1.70 2.24 -9.02
C ALA A 48 -1.69 3.51 -9.90
N ILE A 49 -0.60 3.76 -10.61
CA ILE A 49 -0.49 4.90 -11.55
C ILE A 49 -1.51 4.77 -12.67
N PHE A 50 -1.62 3.59 -13.31
CA PHE A 50 -2.59 3.38 -14.39
C PHE A 50 -4.03 3.56 -13.91
N LEU A 51 -4.37 3.05 -12.72
CA LEU A 51 -5.70 3.24 -12.13
C LEU A 51 -5.98 4.72 -11.84
N PHE A 52 -5.01 5.43 -11.28
CA PHE A 52 -5.16 6.86 -10.97
C PHE A 52 -5.36 7.70 -12.24
N VAL A 53 -4.49 7.52 -13.24
CA VAL A 53 -4.60 8.25 -14.52
C VAL A 53 -5.89 7.89 -15.24
N GLY A 54 -6.26 6.60 -15.26
CA GLY A 54 -7.53 6.16 -15.85
C GLY A 54 -8.74 6.83 -15.20
N LEU A 55 -8.76 6.92 -13.86
CA LEU A 55 -9.80 7.61 -13.12
C LEU A 55 -9.86 9.11 -13.48
N LEU A 56 -8.71 9.79 -13.56
CA LEU A 56 -8.66 11.20 -13.97
C LEU A 56 -9.19 11.41 -15.39
N VAL A 57 -8.87 10.51 -16.34
CA VAL A 57 -9.39 10.58 -17.71
C VAL A 57 -10.91 10.43 -17.72
N ILE A 58 -11.46 9.48 -16.96
CA ILE A 58 -12.91 9.29 -16.85
C ILE A 58 -13.59 10.55 -16.31
N ILE A 59 -13.08 11.10 -15.22
CA ILE A 59 -13.62 12.33 -14.61
C ILE A 59 -13.50 13.50 -15.59
N SER A 60 -12.35 13.68 -16.23
CA SER A 60 -12.14 14.75 -17.20
C SER A 60 -13.13 14.68 -18.35
N ARG A 61 -13.38 13.48 -18.89
CA ARG A 61 -14.39 13.28 -19.96
C ARG A 61 -15.81 13.54 -19.47
N PHE A 62 -16.11 13.19 -18.22
CA PHE A 62 -17.43 13.44 -17.63
C PHE A 62 -17.69 14.94 -17.37
N VAL A 63 -16.64 15.71 -17.06
CA VAL A 63 -16.78 17.15 -16.77
C VAL A 63 -16.66 18.00 -18.03
N ALA A 64 -15.81 17.61 -18.99
CA ALA A 64 -15.55 18.37 -20.21
C ALA A 64 -16.46 17.99 -21.39
N GLY A 65 -17.14 16.84 -21.31
CA GLY A 65 -18.19 16.43 -22.25
C GLY A 65 -19.56 16.82 -21.73
#